data_AF-A0A1E1IS46-F1
#
_entry.id   AF-A0A1E1IS46-F1
#
_cell.length_a   1.000
_cell.length_b   1.000
_cell.length_c   1.000
_cell.angle_alpha   90.00
_cell.angle_beta   90.00
_cell.angle_gamma   90.00
#
_symmetry.space_group_name_H-M   'P 1'
#
loop_
_entity.id
_entity.type
_entity.pdbx_description
1 polymer ?
#
loop_
_entity_poly.entity_id
_entity_poly.type
_entity_poly.pdbx_seq_one_letter_code
_entity_poly.pdbx_strand_id
1 'polypeptide(L)' 'MSCGNAKMNEPAPAFEETALMPNGAFKKISLASYKGKWVVLFFYPLDF' A
#
# COMPACT_ATOMS: atom_id res chain seq x y z
N MET A 1 -12.66 1.79 -15.81
CA MET A 1 -11.65 2.86 -15.69
C MET A 1 -10.44 2.28 -14.96
N SER A 2 -9.24 2.48 -15.51
CA SER A 2 -7.98 1.94 -14.97
C SER A 2 -6.98 3.08 -14.76
N CYS A 3 -6.20 3.03 -13.69
CA CYS A 3 -5.03 3.89 -13.47
C CYS A 3 -3.79 3.02 -13.42
N GLY A 4 -3.01 2.98 -14.51
CA GLY A 4 -1.96 1.97 -14.70
C GLY A 4 -2.53 0.55 -14.53
N ASN A 5 -1.88 -0.25 -13.67
CA ASN A 5 -2.33 -1.61 -13.35
C ASN A 5 -3.44 -1.66 -12.27
N ALA A 6 -3.84 -0.53 -11.69
CA ALA A 6 -4.93 -0.48 -10.72
C ALA A 6 -6.29 -0.35 -11.44
N LYS A 7 -7.20 -1.28 -11.16
CA LYS A 7 -8.52 -1.37 -11.80
C LYS A 7 -9.61 -1.64 -10.77
N MET A 8 -10.78 -1.02 -10.95
CA MET A 8 -11.94 -1.23 -10.08
C MET A 8 -12.43 -2.68 -10.18
N ASN A 9 -12.77 -3.29 -9.04
CA ASN A 9 -13.23 -4.68 -8.91
C ASN A 9 -12.19 -5.75 -9.32
N GLU A 10 -10.94 -5.36 -9.61
CA GLU A 10 -9.82 -6.29 -9.80
C GLU A 10 -8.91 -6.28 -8.56
N PRO A 11 -8.08 -7.33 -8.34
CA PRO A 11 -7.07 -7.31 -7.30
C PRO A 11 -6.15 -6.08 -7.41
N ALA A 12 -5.98 -5.36 -6.31
CA ALA A 12 -5.05 -4.23 -6.28
C ALA A 12 -3.60 -4.71 -6.53
N PRO A 13 -2.76 -3.90 -7.19
CA PRO A 13 -1.37 -4.27 -7.47
C PRO A 13 -0.62 -4.66 -6.20
N ALA A 14 -0.01 -5.84 -6.21
CA ALA A 14 0.80 -6.31 -5.10
C ALA A 14 2.05 -5.41 -4.94
N PHE A 15 2.37 -5.08 -3.70
CA PHE A 15 3.62 -4.44 -3.32
C PHE A 15 4.18 -5.13 -2.08
N GLU A 16 5.50 -5.11 -1.96
CA GLU A 16 6.23 -5.45 -0.75
C GLU A 16 7.38 -4.47 -0.61
N GLU A 17 7.25 -3.52 0.30
CA GLU A 17 8.20 -2.43 0.43
C GLU A 17 8.53 -2.12 1.89
N THR A 18 9.65 -1.45 2.10
CA THR A 18 10.07 -1.02 3.44
C THR A 18 9.31 0.24 3.83
N ALA A 19 8.63 0.20 4.98
CA ALA A 19 7.90 1.33 5.53
C ALA A 19 8.44 1.71 6.91
N LEU A 20 8.32 2.99 7.24
CA LEU A 20 8.54 3.50 8.58
C LEU A 20 7.27 3.26 9.42
N MET A 21 7.40 2.47 10.48
CA MET A 21 6.30 2.13 11.38
C MET A 21 6.07 3.24 12.43
N PRO A 22 4.91 3.28 13.10
CA PRO A 22 4.62 4.30 14.12
C PRO A 22 5.62 4.35 15.29
N ASN A 23 6.34 3.25 15.54
CA ASN A 23 7.37 3.16 16.57
C ASN A 23 8.77 3.60 16.07
N GLY A 24 8.89 4.15 14.87
CA GLY A 24 10.15 4.57 14.26
C GLY A 24 10.99 3.43 13.69
N ALA A 25 10.52 2.18 13.75
CA ALA A 25 11.22 1.04 13.17
C ALA A 25 10.92 0.91 11.68
N PHE A 26 11.93 0.47 10.91
CA PHE A 26 11.72 0.04 9.53
C PHE A 26 11.20 -1.39 9.49
N LYS A 27 10.11 -1.61 8.75
CA LYS A 27 9.54 -2.93 8.53
C LYS A 27 9.13 -3.11 7.08
N LYS A 28 9.33 -4.32 6.54
CA LYS A 28 8.72 -4.71 5.27
C LYS A 28 7.21 -4.90 5.43
N ILE A 29 6.44 -4.19 4.62
CA ILE A 29 4.99 -4.29 4.54
C ILE A 29 4.63 -4.83 3.16
N SER A 30 3.73 -5.81 3.12
CA SER A 30 3.12 -6.27 1.87
C SER A 30 1.62 -6.05 1.89
N LEU A 31 1.03 -5.79 0.72
CA LEU A 31 -0.43 -5.70 0.58
C LEU A 31 -1.14 -6.97 1.05
N ALA A 32 -0.51 -8.13 0.84
CA ALA A 32 -1.04 -9.43 1.25
C ALA A 32 -1.23 -9.56 2.76
N SER A 33 -0.44 -8.84 3.58
CA SER A 33 -0.54 -8.86 5.03
C SER A 33 -1.84 -8.23 5.58
N TYR A 34 -2.57 -7.48 4.74
CA TYR A 34 -3.83 -6.83 5.11
C TYR A 34 -5.08 -7.59 4.65
N LYS A 35 -4.95 -8.80 4.10
CA LYS A 35 -6.12 -9.61 3.72
C LYS A 35 -7.07 -9.76 4.92
N GLY A 36 -8.37 -9.57 4.66
CA GLY A 36 -9.41 -9.59 5.70
C GLY A 36 -9.67 -8.23 6.36
N LYS A 37 -8.94 -7.18 6.00
CA LYS A 37 -9.20 -5.79 6.42
C LYS A 37 -9.39 -4.89 5.21
N TRP A 38 -10.22 -3.87 5.35
CA TRP A 38 -10.25 -2.77 4.39
C TRP A 38 -9.00 -1.91 4.58
N VAL A 39 -8.39 -1.51 3.48
CA VAL A 39 -7.16 -0.71 3.45
C VAL A 39 -7.41 0.56 2.65
N VAL A 40 -7.01 1.69 3.19
CA VAL A 40 -6.93 2.97 2.47
C VAL A 40 -5.46 3.28 2.24
N LEU A 41 -5.05 3.36 0.98
CA LEU A 41 -3.69 3.69 0.55
C LEU A 41 -3.72 5.02 -0.21
N PHE A 42 -2.83 5.94 0.14
CA PHE A 42 -2.70 7.24 -0.52
C PHE A 42 -1.22 7.53 -0.80
N PHE A 43 -0.97 8.22 -1.91
CA PHE A 43 0.36 8.68 -2.29
C PHE A 43 0.43 10.19 -2.08
N TYR A 44 1.58 10.69 -1.63
CA TYR A 44 1.84 12.11 -1.48
C TYR A 44 3.20 12.45 -2.12
N PRO A 45 3.37 13.67 -2.67
CA PRO A 45 4.49 13.97 -3.57
C PRO A 45 5.84 14.17 -2.88
N LEU A 46 5.86 14.77 -1.68
CA LEU A 46 7.07 15.07 -0.94
C LEU A 46 6.75 15.25 0.54
N ASP A 47 7.65 14.80 1.42
CA ASP A 47 7.66 15.20 2.82
C ASP A 47 8.22 16.62 2.93
N PHE A 48 7.40 17.53 3.46
CA PHE A 48 7.63 18.96 3.76
C PHE A 48 8.71 19.71 2.96
#